data_AF-A0A434RQ24-F1
#
_entry.id   AF-A0A434RQ24-F1
#
_cell.length_a   1.000
_cell.length_b   1.000
_cell.length_c   1.000
_cell.angle_alpha   90.00
_cell.angle_beta   90.00
_cell.angle_gamma   90.00
#
_symmetry.space_group_name_H-M   'P 1'
#
loop_
_entity.id
_entity.type
_entity.pdbx_description
1 polymer ?
#
loop_
_entity_poly.entity_id
_entity_poly.type
_entity_poly.pdbx_seq_one_letter_code
_entity_poly.pdbx_strand_id
1 'polypeptide(L)'
;MQPAAPRHVYLNLDAIRGVAAISVMLYHFSPFLADGKVLPSSYLAVDLFFLLSGFVIAHAYDRKIENGMGFGTFLAIRLIRLYPLYLAGTLLGCFYLLVKNRLIATEYMPLSEIGTQLTTGMLFIPLVGDAYHTIFPLNPASWSLFFELIVNIAYAAVFLLLSKRVLTVLVAVSLVLLIVASALAGTLDFGMTGKTIISGLPRVSFSFFLGVLLCRSMAHYQDGLGFLRRGWWVEAAILLTLIVFAIAPAGAAGRVAYDLASIAVVFPLMVVTGAVAPTAPRLASFYGWLGRVSYPLYIIHTPMLMIIAGAGKAASVDPFAHHP
;
A
#
# COMPACT_ATOMS: atom_id res chain seq x y z
N MET A 1 29.17 -1.34 19.77
CA MET A 1 28.38 -0.22 19.22
C MET A 1 26.99 -0.77 18.92
N GLN A 2 25.97 -0.39 19.70
CA GLN A 2 24.60 -0.81 19.41
C GLN A 2 24.19 -0.20 18.06
N PRO A 3 23.58 -0.95 17.14
CA PRO A 3 23.03 -0.36 15.92
C PRO A 3 21.98 0.66 16.35
N ALA A 4 22.15 1.92 15.96
CA ALA A 4 21.19 2.96 16.22
C ALA A 4 19.83 2.52 15.66
N ALA A 5 18.85 2.30 16.54
CA ALA A 5 17.48 2.01 16.11
C ALA A 5 17.04 3.10 15.11
N PRO A 6 16.38 2.75 14.00
CA PRO A 6 15.90 3.74 13.05
C PRO A 6 15.02 4.74 13.79
N ARG A 7 15.46 6.01 13.82
CA ARG A 7 14.73 7.10 14.47
C ARG A 7 13.48 7.34 13.64
N HIS A 8 12.35 6.78 14.07
CA HIS A 8 11.05 7.02 13.45
C HIS A 8 10.70 8.50 13.60
N VAL A 9 10.85 9.28 12.51
CA VAL A 9 10.70 10.73 12.54
C VAL A 9 9.23 11.14 12.69
N TYR A 10 8.29 10.35 12.16
CA TYR A 10 6.85 10.62 12.22
C TYR A 10 6.07 9.43 12.77
N LEU A 11 6.08 9.28 14.10
CA LEU A 11 5.36 8.20 14.79
C LEU A 11 3.86 8.22 14.50
N ASN A 12 3.24 9.38 14.37
CA ASN A 12 1.83 9.49 14.03
C ASN A 12 1.50 8.91 12.64
N LEU A 13 2.38 9.18 11.66
CA LEU A 13 2.22 8.63 10.30
C LEU A 13 2.44 7.11 10.30
N ASP A 14 3.33 6.62 11.16
CA ASP A 14 3.53 5.20 11.40
C ASP A 14 2.29 4.52 12.01
N ALA A 15 1.56 5.20 12.90
CA ALA A 15 0.30 4.71 13.45
C ALA A 15 -0.80 4.63 12.39
N ILE A 16 -0.98 5.70 11.60
CA ILE A 16 -1.94 5.73 10.47
C ILE A 16 -1.61 4.60 9.49
N ARG A 17 -0.32 4.41 9.15
CA ARG A 17 0.14 3.31 8.29
C ARG A 17 -0.21 1.94 8.89
N GLY A 18 0.05 1.73 10.18
CA GLY A 18 -0.24 0.46 10.85
C GLY A 18 -1.72 0.13 10.87
N VAL A 19 -2.58 1.10 11.18
CA VAL A 19 -4.04 0.94 11.14
C VAL A 19 -4.52 0.60 9.73
N ALA A 20 -3.97 1.26 8.71
CA ALA A 20 -4.29 0.94 7.32
C ALA A 20 -3.83 -0.46 6.90
N ALA A 21 -2.67 -0.92 7.38
CA ALA A 21 -2.17 -2.29 7.12
C ALA A 21 -3.06 -3.36 7.77
N ILE A 22 -3.52 -3.12 9.00
CA ILE A 22 -4.48 -4.01 9.67
C ILE A 22 -5.82 -4.00 8.92
N SER A 23 -6.31 -2.83 8.51
CA SER A 23 -7.60 -2.69 7.83
C SER A 23 -7.64 -3.44 6.50
N VAL A 24 -6.61 -3.30 5.66
CA VAL A 24 -6.53 -4.03 4.38
C VAL A 24 -6.34 -5.53 4.56
N MET A 25 -5.62 -5.95 5.60
CA MET A 25 -5.57 -7.37 5.98
C MET A 25 -6.97 -7.87 6.32
N LEU A 26 -7.71 -7.18 7.20
CA LEU A 26 -9.07 -7.56 7.57
C LEU A 26 -10.02 -7.57 6.37
N TYR A 27 -9.87 -6.64 5.43
CA TYR A 27 -10.59 -6.63 4.16
C TYR A 27 -10.35 -7.90 3.33
N HIS A 28 -9.10 -8.33 3.16
CA HIS A 28 -8.83 -9.58 2.43
C HIS A 28 -9.28 -10.83 3.18
N PHE A 29 -9.27 -10.80 4.52
CA PHE A 29 -9.82 -11.87 5.36
C PHE A 29 -11.35 -11.81 5.48
N SER A 30 -12.00 -10.76 4.98
CA SER A 30 -13.43 -10.53 5.14
C SER A 30 -14.33 -11.66 4.65
N PRO A 31 -14.00 -12.44 3.59
CA PRO A 31 -14.80 -13.61 3.21
C PRO A 31 -14.87 -14.69 4.29
N PHE A 32 -13.93 -14.72 5.24
CA PHE A 32 -13.88 -15.68 6.34
C PHE A 32 -14.45 -15.13 7.66
N LEU A 33 -14.63 -13.82 7.78
CA LEU A 33 -14.99 -13.17 9.06
C LEU A 33 -16.44 -12.69 9.10
N ALA A 34 -16.99 -12.20 7.98
CA ALA A 34 -18.34 -11.65 7.90
C ALA A 34 -18.84 -11.52 6.45
N ASP A 35 -18.83 -12.62 5.68
CA ASP A 35 -19.35 -12.70 4.31
C ASP A 35 -18.85 -11.59 3.37
N GLY A 36 -17.58 -11.21 3.50
CA GLY A 36 -16.96 -10.21 2.62
C GLY A 36 -17.26 -8.74 2.98
N LYS A 37 -17.91 -8.45 4.11
CA LYS A 37 -18.41 -7.11 4.45
C LYS A 37 -17.51 -6.31 5.41
N VAL A 38 -16.35 -6.84 5.78
CA VAL A 38 -15.43 -6.17 6.72
C VAL A 38 -14.63 -5.10 5.99
N LEU A 39 -14.83 -3.84 6.39
CA LEU A 39 -14.08 -2.66 5.92
C LEU A 39 -13.93 -2.60 4.38
N PRO A 40 -15.04 -2.52 3.63
CA PRO A 40 -15.09 -2.73 2.18
C PRO A 40 -14.33 -1.69 1.35
N SER A 41 -13.95 -0.56 1.94
CA SER A 41 -13.15 0.48 1.30
C SER A 41 -11.65 0.41 1.65
N SER A 42 -11.19 -0.62 2.37
CA SER A 42 -9.78 -0.72 2.78
C SER A 42 -8.80 -0.98 1.64
N TYR A 43 -9.23 -1.36 0.44
CA TYR A 43 -8.32 -1.42 -0.71
C TYR A 43 -7.73 -0.02 -1.05
N LEU A 44 -8.37 1.07 -0.61
CA LEU A 44 -7.84 2.44 -0.67
C LEU A 44 -6.63 2.66 0.26
N ALA A 45 -6.36 1.75 1.20
CA ALA A 45 -5.15 1.79 2.02
C ALA A 45 -3.88 1.81 1.17
N VAL A 46 -3.92 1.19 -0.03
CA VAL A 46 -2.81 1.21 -0.99
C VAL A 46 -2.46 2.64 -1.41
N ASP A 47 -3.46 3.49 -1.67
CA ASP A 47 -3.24 4.89 -2.02
C ASP A 47 -2.69 5.70 -0.84
N LEU A 48 -3.18 5.42 0.37
CA LEU A 48 -2.64 6.00 1.59
C LEU A 48 -1.18 5.58 1.80
N PHE A 49 -0.81 4.34 1.50
CA PHE A 49 0.59 3.89 1.54
C PHE A 49 1.45 4.62 0.52
N PHE A 50 0.99 4.81 -0.71
CA PHE A 50 1.72 5.58 -1.72
C PHE A 50 1.92 7.04 -1.30
N LEU A 51 0.86 7.69 -0.80
CA LEU A 51 0.92 9.05 -0.26
C LEU A 51 1.92 9.17 0.90
N LEU A 52 1.84 8.27 1.87
CA LEU A 52 2.78 8.21 3.00
C LEU A 52 4.20 7.90 2.53
N SER A 53 4.38 7.06 1.52
CA SER A 53 5.69 6.74 0.95
C SER A 53 6.32 7.98 0.32
N GLY A 54 5.59 8.70 -0.53
CA GLY A 54 6.05 9.95 -1.14
C GLY A 54 6.44 11.01 -0.10
N PHE A 55 5.60 11.19 0.93
CA PHE A 55 5.87 12.14 2.01
C PHE A 55 7.15 11.78 2.79
N VAL A 56 7.26 10.53 3.26
CA VAL A 56 8.39 10.08 4.09
C VAL A 56 9.68 10.03 3.28
N ILE A 57 9.61 9.66 1.99
CA ILE A 57 10.79 9.62 1.11
C ILE A 57 11.30 11.02 0.82
N ALA A 58 10.43 11.96 0.44
CA ALA A 58 10.82 13.35 0.24
C ALA A 58 11.49 13.89 1.51
N HIS A 59 10.89 13.68 2.68
CA HIS A 59 11.46 14.13 3.94
C HIS A 59 12.84 13.52 4.25
N ALA A 60 13.01 12.22 4.03
CA ALA A 60 14.22 11.50 4.41
C ALA A 60 15.37 11.63 3.39
N TYR A 61 15.05 11.90 2.12
CA TYR A 61 16.01 11.80 1.01
C TYR A 61 16.16 13.07 0.17
N ASP A 62 15.24 14.05 0.17
CA ASP A 62 15.38 15.30 -0.62
C ASP A 62 16.77 15.93 -0.40
N ARG A 63 17.06 16.28 0.86
CA ARG A 63 18.34 16.88 1.25
C ARG A 63 19.54 15.96 1.01
N LYS A 64 19.37 14.63 1.05
CA LYS A 64 20.49 13.71 0.80
C LYS A 64 20.84 13.66 -0.69
N ILE A 65 19.84 13.65 -1.55
CA ILE A 65 20.01 13.68 -3.01
C ILE A 65 20.58 15.04 -3.44
N GLU A 66 20.08 16.14 -2.88
CA GLU A 66 20.64 17.48 -3.10
C GLU A 66 22.12 17.58 -2.69
N ASN A 67 22.52 16.88 -1.62
CA ASN A 67 23.91 16.81 -1.16
C ASN A 67 24.74 15.71 -1.85
N GLY A 68 24.29 15.20 -3.01
CA GLY A 68 25.08 14.31 -3.86
C GLY A 68 24.88 12.81 -3.63
N MET A 69 23.82 12.36 -2.94
CA MET A 69 23.46 10.94 -2.93
C MET A 69 23.16 10.47 -4.36
N GLY A 70 23.93 9.49 -4.84
CA GLY A 70 23.73 8.90 -6.17
C GLY A 70 22.46 8.05 -6.28
N PHE A 71 21.91 7.96 -7.49
CA PHE A 71 20.75 7.15 -7.85
C PHE A 71 20.86 5.68 -7.40
N GLY A 72 22.03 5.05 -7.64
CA GLY A 72 22.27 3.66 -7.25
C GLY A 72 22.21 3.43 -5.73
N THR A 73 22.74 4.37 -4.94
CA THR A 73 22.69 4.31 -3.47
C THR A 73 21.25 4.44 -2.97
N PHE A 74 20.47 5.35 -3.54
CA PHE A 74 19.05 5.49 -3.22
C PHE A 74 18.30 4.17 -3.50
N LEU A 75 18.44 3.62 -4.71
CA LEU A 75 17.78 2.37 -5.07
C LEU A 75 18.21 1.19 -4.23
N ALA A 76 19.51 1.05 -3.92
CA ALA A 76 20.00 -0.02 -3.06
C ALA A 76 19.34 0.01 -1.68
N ILE A 77 19.21 1.19 -1.06
CA ILE A 77 18.53 1.33 0.25
C ILE A 77 17.04 0.94 0.14
N ARG A 78 16.38 1.32 -0.96
CA ARG A 78 14.96 0.95 -1.19
C ARG A 78 14.80 -0.56 -1.38
N LEU A 79 15.66 -1.18 -2.18
CA LEU A 79 15.63 -2.62 -2.44
C LEU A 79 15.94 -3.44 -1.19
N ILE A 80 16.97 -3.09 -0.42
CA ILE A 80 17.31 -3.78 0.85
C ILE A 80 16.15 -3.71 1.85
N ARG A 81 15.37 -2.62 1.83
CA ARG A 81 14.20 -2.46 2.70
C ARG A 81 13.02 -3.32 2.26
N LEU A 82 12.72 -3.37 0.96
CA LEU A 82 11.52 -4.02 0.44
C LEU A 82 11.75 -5.53 0.21
N TYR A 83 12.82 -5.87 -0.48
CA TYR A 83 13.01 -7.17 -1.11
C TYR A 83 13.09 -8.36 -0.14
N PRO A 84 13.69 -8.27 1.08
CA PRO A 84 13.77 -9.43 1.98
C PRO A 84 12.41 -9.99 2.39
N LEU A 85 11.48 -9.13 2.81
CA LEU A 85 10.13 -9.57 3.21
C LEU A 85 9.24 -9.88 2.01
N TYR A 86 9.44 -9.18 0.89
CA TYR A 86 8.81 -9.54 -0.38
C TYR A 86 9.15 -10.98 -0.77
N LEU A 87 10.45 -11.33 -0.76
CA LEU A 87 10.92 -12.67 -1.11
C LEU A 87 10.38 -13.72 -0.14
N ALA A 88 10.33 -13.42 1.17
CA ALA A 88 9.71 -14.30 2.14
C ALA A 88 8.22 -14.57 1.82
N GLY A 89 7.45 -13.54 1.47
CA GLY A 89 6.06 -13.69 1.03
C GLY A 89 5.91 -14.52 -0.25
N THR A 90 6.77 -14.29 -1.24
CA THR A 90 6.81 -15.06 -2.49
C THR A 90 7.15 -16.54 -2.24
N LEU A 91 8.10 -16.82 -1.35
CA LEU A 91 8.45 -18.19 -0.95
C LEU A 91 7.31 -18.88 -0.20
N LEU A 92 6.58 -18.16 0.67
CA LEU A 92 5.37 -18.69 1.32
C LEU A 92 4.27 -19.05 0.31
N GLY A 93 4.07 -18.21 -0.71
CA GLY A 93 3.13 -18.51 -1.80
C GLY A 93 3.55 -19.74 -2.63
N CYS A 94 4.84 -19.88 -2.91
CA CYS A 94 5.38 -21.06 -3.58
C CYS A 94 5.18 -22.33 -2.74
N PHE A 95 5.51 -22.25 -1.44
CA PHE A 95 5.28 -23.33 -0.50
C PHE A 95 3.81 -23.76 -0.47
N TYR A 96 2.88 -22.80 -0.45
CA TYR A 96 1.46 -23.07 -0.57
C TYR A 96 1.10 -23.87 -1.82
N LEU A 97 1.52 -23.44 -3.01
CA LEU A 97 1.17 -24.14 -4.26
C LEU A 97 1.72 -25.57 -4.30
N LEU A 98 2.93 -25.79 -3.78
CA LEU A 98 3.53 -27.12 -3.68
C LEU A 98 2.73 -28.05 -2.76
N VAL A 99 2.29 -27.55 -1.60
CA VAL A 99 1.43 -28.30 -0.67
C VAL A 99 0.05 -28.54 -1.27
N LYS A 100 -0.56 -27.51 -1.87
CA LYS A 100 -1.87 -27.59 -2.53
C LYS A 100 -1.91 -28.69 -3.58
N ASN A 101 -0.89 -28.78 -4.44
CA ASN A 101 -0.78 -29.82 -5.46
C ASN A 101 -0.75 -31.25 -4.90
N ARG A 102 -0.31 -31.43 -3.65
CA ARG A 102 -0.29 -32.75 -2.98
C ARG A 102 -1.60 -33.10 -2.31
N LEU A 103 -2.30 -32.10 -1.77
CA LEU A 103 -3.50 -32.30 -0.96
C LEU A 103 -4.80 -32.19 -1.76
N ILE A 104 -4.82 -31.41 -2.85
CA ILE A 104 -6.02 -31.09 -3.63
C ILE A 104 -5.77 -31.43 -5.10
N ALA A 105 -5.91 -32.71 -5.46
CA ALA A 105 -5.60 -33.21 -6.79
C ALA A 105 -6.42 -32.56 -7.91
N THR A 106 -7.63 -32.08 -7.61
CA THR A 106 -8.54 -31.42 -8.57
C THR A 106 -8.05 -30.03 -9.01
N GLU A 107 -7.12 -29.42 -8.27
CA GLU A 107 -6.56 -28.10 -8.59
C GLU A 107 -5.06 -28.15 -8.88
N TYR A 108 -4.59 -29.29 -9.38
CA TYR A 108 -3.19 -29.48 -9.70
C TYR A 108 -2.70 -28.44 -10.71
N MET A 109 -1.57 -27.81 -10.38
CA MET A 109 -0.83 -26.90 -11.25
C MET A 109 0.51 -27.52 -11.67
N PRO A 110 0.88 -27.54 -12.96
CA PRO A 110 2.17 -28.07 -13.39
C PRO A 110 3.37 -27.42 -12.67
N LEU A 111 4.38 -28.21 -12.30
CA LEU A 111 5.58 -27.70 -11.64
C LEU A 111 6.36 -26.69 -12.50
N SER A 112 6.27 -26.80 -13.82
CA SER A 112 6.83 -25.82 -14.75
C SER A 112 6.20 -24.44 -14.56
N GLU A 113 4.88 -24.38 -14.36
CA GLU A 113 4.15 -23.13 -14.14
C GLU A 113 4.48 -22.52 -12.77
N ILE A 114 4.56 -23.34 -11.72
CA ILE A 114 5.04 -22.90 -10.39
C ILE A 114 6.48 -22.37 -10.50
N GLY A 115 7.33 -23.04 -11.28
CA GLY A 115 8.70 -22.60 -11.56
C GLY A 115 8.73 -21.24 -12.28
N THR A 116 7.86 -21.01 -13.26
CA THR A 116 7.71 -19.70 -13.93
C THR A 116 7.29 -18.63 -12.92
N GLN A 117 6.24 -18.87 -12.14
CA GLN A 117 5.74 -17.91 -11.14
C GLN A 117 6.78 -17.60 -10.06
N LEU A 118 7.56 -18.59 -9.63
CA LEU A 118 8.66 -18.41 -8.67
C LEU A 118 9.78 -17.58 -9.27
N THR A 119 10.18 -17.88 -10.50
CA THR A 119 11.29 -17.18 -11.18
C THR A 119 10.93 -15.73 -11.45
N THR A 120 9.75 -15.47 -12.03
CA THR A 120 9.29 -14.11 -12.29
C THR A 120 9.00 -13.36 -11.00
N GLY A 121 8.42 -14.03 -9.99
CA GLY A 121 8.24 -13.49 -8.65
C GLY A 121 9.58 -13.06 -8.03
N MET A 122 10.59 -13.94 -7.99
CA MET A 122 11.91 -13.57 -7.50
C MET A 122 12.47 -12.38 -8.29
N LEU A 123 12.42 -12.38 -9.61
CA LEU A 123 12.95 -11.27 -10.42
C LEU A 123 12.07 -9.99 -10.41
N PHE A 124 10.96 -10.00 -9.69
CA PHE A 124 9.99 -8.90 -9.63
C PHE A 124 9.41 -8.51 -10.99
N ILE A 125 9.26 -9.52 -11.87
CA ILE A 125 8.71 -9.38 -13.22
C ILE A 125 7.21 -9.70 -13.17
N PRO A 126 6.32 -8.77 -13.55
CA PRO A 126 4.88 -9.00 -13.53
C PRO A 126 4.45 -10.00 -14.62
N LEU A 127 3.53 -10.90 -14.27
CA LEU A 127 2.88 -11.81 -15.21
C LEU A 127 1.57 -11.20 -15.72
N VAL A 128 1.55 -10.72 -16.96
CA VAL A 128 0.43 -9.94 -17.53
C VAL A 128 -0.61 -10.85 -18.24
N GLY A 129 -0.44 -12.17 -18.20
CA GLY A 129 -1.33 -13.11 -18.88
C GLY A 129 -2.71 -13.24 -18.23
N ASP A 130 -3.73 -13.50 -19.05
CA ASP A 130 -5.13 -13.71 -18.61
C ASP A 130 -5.33 -14.95 -17.71
N ALA A 131 -4.39 -15.88 -17.72
CA ALA A 131 -4.40 -17.07 -16.88
C ALA A 131 -4.25 -16.75 -15.38
N TYR A 132 -3.83 -15.53 -15.03
CA TYR A 132 -3.54 -15.14 -13.66
C TYR A 132 -4.53 -14.09 -13.15
N HIS A 133 -5.10 -14.30 -11.96
CA HIS A 133 -5.96 -13.33 -11.29
C HIS A 133 -5.20 -12.10 -10.74
N THR A 134 -3.86 -12.12 -10.78
CA THR A 134 -2.98 -11.04 -10.36
C THR A 134 -1.65 -11.11 -11.09
N ILE A 135 -0.96 -9.98 -11.22
CA ILE A 135 0.38 -9.91 -11.84
C ILE A 135 1.48 -10.57 -10.99
N PHE A 136 1.23 -10.86 -9.71
CA PHE A 136 2.11 -11.63 -8.82
C PHE A 136 1.35 -12.78 -8.13
N PRO A 137 1.16 -13.93 -8.81
CA PRO A 137 0.31 -15.03 -8.32
C PRO A 137 0.73 -15.61 -6.95
N LEU A 138 2.03 -15.69 -6.68
CA LEU A 138 2.55 -16.21 -5.40
C LEU A 138 2.33 -15.25 -4.23
N ASN A 139 2.18 -13.95 -4.50
CA ASN A 139 1.90 -12.98 -3.47
C ASN A 139 1.07 -11.83 -4.06
N PRO A 140 -0.27 -11.97 -4.10
CA PRO A 140 -1.14 -11.00 -4.74
C PRO A 140 -0.94 -9.56 -4.27
N ALA A 141 -0.66 -9.31 -2.98
CA ALA A 141 -0.44 -7.95 -2.46
C ALA A 141 0.80 -7.25 -3.06
N SER A 142 1.71 -7.97 -3.72
CA SER A 142 2.96 -7.42 -4.25
C SER A 142 2.78 -6.47 -5.44
N TRP A 143 1.60 -6.47 -6.07
CA TRP A 143 1.31 -5.56 -7.19
C TRP A 143 1.53 -4.09 -6.80
N SER A 144 1.19 -3.71 -5.55
CA SER A 144 1.38 -2.35 -5.06
C SER A 144 2.87 -2.02 -4.81
N LEU A 145 3.65 -2.96 -4.28
CA LEU A 145 5.10 -2.81 -4.10
C LEU A 145 5.81 -2.64 -5.44
N PHE A 146 5.31 -3.29 -6.50
CA PHE A 146 5.83 -3.12 -7.85
C PHE A 146 5.67 -1.68 -8.33
N PHE A 147 4.47 -1.11 -8.17
CA PHE A 147 4.25 0.31 -8.47
C PHE A 147 5.06 1.23 -7.55
N GLU A 148 5.21 0.89 -6.26
CA GLU A 148 6.06 1.64 -5.35
C GLU A 148 7.51 1.66 -5.84
N LEU A 149 8.06 0.53 -6.30
CA LEU A 149 9.42 0.49 -6.85
C LEU A 149 9.54 1.34 -8.11
N ILE A 150 8.57 1.24 -9.04
CA ILE A 150 8.54 2.06 -10.26
C ILE A 150 8.56 3.55 -9.91
N VAL A 151 7.69 4.00 -9.01
CA VAL A 151 7.60 5.42 -8.68
C VAL A 151 8.84 5.89 -7.89
N ASN A 152 9.46 5.02 -7.09
CA ASN A 152 10.75 5.30 -6.44
C ASN A 152 11.88 5.50 -7.47
N ILE A 153 11.95 4.63 -8.48
CA ILE A 153 12.90 4.75 -9.60
C ILE A 153 12.65 6.05 -10.35
N ALA A 154 11.40 6.32 -10.73
CA ALA A 154 11.02 7.54 -11.44
C ALA A 154 11.38 8.80 -10.63
N TYR A 155 11.03 8.81 -9.34
CA TYR A 155 11.33 9.90 -8.41
C TYR A 155 12.82 10.22 -8.35
N ALA A 156 13.69 9.21 -8.18
CA ALA A 156 15.13 9.42 -8.12
C ALA A 156 15.72 9.83 -9.47
N ALA A 157 15.21 9.26 -10.58
CA ALA A 157 15.70 9.55 -11.93
C ALA A 157 15.41 10.99 -12.36
N VAL A 158 14.21 11.51 -12.05
CA VAL A 158 13.79 12.86 -12.46
C VAL A 158 13.88 13.88 -11.33
N PHE A 159 14.51 13.53 -10.20
CA PHE A 159 14.54 14.33 -8.98
C PHE A 159 14.89 15.80 -9.21
N LEU A 160 15.92 16.06 -10.01
CA LEU A 160 16.42 17.41 -10.31
C LEU A 160 15.42 18.26 -11.13
N LEU A 161 14.47 17.62 -11.82
CA LEU A 161 13.42 18.28 -12.60
C LEU A 161 12.16 18.56 -11.77
N LEU A 162 12.02 17.94 -10.60
CA LEU A 162 10.83 18.02 -9.74
C LEU A 162 10.74 19.35 -8.98
N SER A 163 10.73 20.47 -9.68
CA SER A 163 10.33 21.75 -9.08
C SER A 163 8.89 21.67 -8.56
N LYS A 164 8.52 22.54 -7.61
CA LYS A 164 7.13 22.59 -7.10
C LYS A 164 6.10 22.73 -8.21
N ARG A 165 6.38 23.52 -9.25
CA ARG A 165 5.50 23.70 -10.41
C ARG A 165 5.31 22.41 -11.21
N VAL A 166 6.41 21.72 -11.52
CA VAL A 166 6.37 20.42 -12.23
C VAL A 166 5.61 19.40 -11.42
N LEU A 167 5.83 19.36 -10.11
CA LEU A 167 5.15 18.44 -9.21
C LEU A 167 3.64 18.70 -9.14
N THR A 168 3.21 19.97 -9.07
CA THR A 168 1.79 20.34 -9.14
C THR A 168 1.15 19.91 -10.46
N VAL A 169 1.83 20.14 -11.59
CA VAL A 169 1.34 19.70 -12.91
C VAL A 169 1.23 18.18 -12.97
N LEU A 170 2.24 17.46 -12.48
CA LEU A 170 2.27 16.00 -12.45
C LEU A 170 1.11 15.43 -11.61
N VAL A 171 0.86 16.00 -10.44
CA VAL A 171 -0.28 15.64 -9.58
C VAL A 171 -1.60 15.92 -10.30
N ALA A 172 -1.76 17.09 -10.92
CA ALA A 172 -2.98 17.45 -11.63
C ALA A 172 -3.27 16.51 -12.82
N VAL A 173 -2.25 16.22 -13.64
CA VAL A 173 -2.37 15.30 -14.79
C VAL A 173 -2.69 13.88 -14.29
N SER A 174 -1.98 13.42 -13.25
CA SER A 174 -2.24 12.09 -12.67
C SER A 174 -3.66 11.98 -12.10
N LEU A 175 -4.18 13.05 -11.49
CA LEU A 175 -5.56 13.11 -11.02
C LEU A 175 -6.57 13.01 -12.17
N VAL A 176 -6.36 13.76 -13.26
CA VAL A 176 -7.25 13.68 -14.43
C VAL A 176 -7.27 12.28 -15.01
N LEU A 177 -6.09 11.66 -15.18
CA LEU A 177 -5.98 10.28 -15.67
C LEU A 177 -6.64 9.28 -14.71
N LEU A 178 -6.51 9.49 -13.40
CA LEU A 178 -7.15 8.65 -12.38
C LEU A 178 -8.68 8.80 -12.40
N ILE A 179 -9.21 10.02 -12.60
CA ILE A 179 -10.64 10.27 -12.76
C ILE A 179 -11.18 9.53 -13.99
N VAL A 180 -10.49 9.60 -15.12
CA VAL A 180 -10.90 8.89 -16.35
C VAL A 180 -10.86 7.38 -16.14
N ALA A 181 -9.77 6.84 -15.60
CA ALA A 181 -9.63 5.41 -15.35
C ALA A 181 -10.70 4.86 -14.39
N SER A 182 -10.99 5.61 -13.32
CA SER A 182 -12.02 5.24 -12.35
C SER A 182 -13.43 5.35 -12.88
N ALA A 183 -13.74 6.35 -13.69
CA ALA A 183 -15.04 6.47 -14.35
C ALA A 183 -15.28 5.29 -15.32
N LEU A 184 -14.25 4.85 -16.04
CA LEU A 184 -14.34 3.70 -16.95
C LEU A 184 -14.46 2.37 -16.19
N ALA A 185 -13.79 2.21 -15.06
CA ALA A 185 -13.81 0.98 -14.26
C ALA A 185 -14.99 0.89 -13.28
N GLY A 186 -15.61 2.03 -12.92
CA GLY A 186 -16.66 2.10 -11.90
C GLY A 186 -16.18 1.93 -10.45
N THR A 187 -14.85 1.87 -10.23
CA THR A 187 -14.19 1.68 -8.92
C THR A 187 -12.72 2.12 -9.03
N LEU A 188 -12.02 2.31 -7.90
CA LEU A 188 -10.55 2.40 -7.86
C LEU A 188 -9.85 1.08 -7.49
N ASP A 189 -10.60 0.00 -7.29
CA ASP A 189 -10.04 -1.34 -7.01
C ASP A 189 -9.50 -2.01 -8.28
N PHE A 190 -8.47 -1.40 -8.86
CA PHE A 190 -7.80 -1.86 -10.08
C PHE A 190 -6.28 -1.68 -9.97
N GLY A 191 -5.53 -2.26 -10.91
CA GLY A 191 -4.07 -2.18 -11.00
C GLY A 191 -3.38 -3.51 -10.77
N MET A 192 -4.07 -4.48 -10.17
CA MET A 192 -3.47 -5.78 -9.82
C MET A 192 -3.45 -6.80 -10.95
N THR A 193 -4.22 -6.59 -12.04
CA THR A 193 -4.34 -7.55 -13.14
C THR A 193 -3.64 -7.05 -14.40
N GLY A 194 -3.28 -7.95 -15.31
CA GLY A 194 -2.65 -7.56 -16.57
C GLY A 194 -3.48 -6.56 -17.38
N LYS A 195 -4.81 -6.68 -17.35
CA LYS A 195 -5.76 -5.75 -18.01
C LYS A 195 -5.79 -4.36 -17.38
N THR A 196 -5.53 -4.26 -16.08
CA THR A 196 -5.68 -3.01 -15.31
C THR A 196 -4.37 -2.40 -14.86
N ILE A 197 -3.22 -3.05 -15.14
CA ILE A 197 -1.89 -2.60 -14.73
C ILE A 197 -1.60 -1.16 -15.17
N ILE A 198 -2.01 -0.77 -16.38
CA ILE A 198 -1.80 0.58 -16.90
C ILE A 198 -2.57 1.60 -16.06
N SER A 199 -3.79 1.28 -15.63
CA SER A 199 -4.60 2.12 -14.74
C SER A 199 -3.98 2.28 -13.36
N GLY A 200 -3.11 1.36 -12.92
CA GLY A 200 -2.33 1.48 -11.69
C GLY A 200 -1.31 2.63 -11.70
N LEU A 201 -0.80 3.03 -12.87
CA LEU A 201 0.20 4.10 -13.02
C LEU A 201 -0.30 5.48 -12.57
N PRO A 202 -1.45 6.00 -13.04
CA PRO A 202 -1.97 7.28 -12.55
C PRO A 202 -2.33 7.21 -11.06
N ARG A 203 -2.78 6.05 -10.56
CA ARG A 203 -3.11 5.82 -9.15
C ARG A 203 -1.87 5.99 -8.25
N VAL A 204 -0.77 5.27 -8.54
CA VAL A 204 0.48 5.42 -7.77
C VAL A 204 1.09 6.81 -7.94
N SER A 205 1.08 7.35 -9.16
CA SER A 205 1.71 8.63 -9.45
C SER A 205 1.00 9.78 -8.72
N PHE A 206 -0.33 9.81 -8.77
CA PHE A 206 -1.11 10.82 -8.05
C PHE A 206 -0.79 10.81 -6.56
N SER A 207 -1.01 9.67 -5.91
CA SER A 207 -0.85 9.53 -4.46
C SER A 207 0.58 9.80 -4.02
N PHE A 208 1.58 9.18 -4.67
CA PHE A 208 2.99 9.35 -4.30
C PHE A 208 3.47 10.78 -4.46
N PHE A 209 3.26 11.40 -5.64
CA PHE A 209 3.75 12.75 -5.90
C PHE A 209 2.97 13.82 -5.12
N LEU A 210 1.70 13.58 -4.78
CA LEU A 210 0.98 14.41 -3.82
C LEU A 210 1.66 14.37 -2.44
N GLY A 211 2.11 13.19 -2.00
CA GLY A 211 2.88 13.04 -0.75
C GLY A 211 4.18 13.84 -0.77
N VAL A 212 4.93 13.77 -1.87
CA VAL A 212 6.14 14.58 -2.09
C VAL A 212 5.81 16.09 -2.04
N LEU A 213 4.70 16.50 -2.66
CA LEU A 213 4.27 17.90 -2.73
C LEU A 213 3.91 18.43 -1.34
N LEU A 214 3.19 17.64 -0.56
CA LEU A 214 2.82 17.96 0.82
C LEU A 214 4.07 18.11 1.70
N CYS A 215 5.06 17.23 1.56
CA CYS A 215 6.31 17.33 2.30
C CYS A 215 7.10 18.59 1.92
N ARG A 216 7.31 18.85 0.63
CA ARG A 216 8.06 20.03 0.14
C ARG A 216 7.35 21.36 0.42
N SER A 217 6.06 21.32 0.67
CA SER A 217 5.24 22.49 1.01
C SER A 217 5.06 22.66 2.51
N MET A 218 5.60 21.77 3.34
CA MET A 218 5.39 21.75 4.79
C MET A 218 5.76 23.06 5.48
N ALA A 219 6.88 23.68 5.09
CA ALA A 219 7.30 24.97 5.61
C ALA A 219 6.28 26.11 5.40
N HIS A 220 5.39 26.00 4.39
CA HIS A 220 4.41 27.04 4.07
C HIS A 220 3.13 26.93 4.91
N TYR A 221 2.74 25.73 5.34
CA TYR A 221 1.48 25.52 6.05
C TYR A 221 1.63 25.17 7.53
N GLN A 222 2.78 24.62 7.96
CA GLN A 222 2.94 24.08 9.32
C GLN A 222 2.74 25.11 10.44
N ASP A 223 3.06 26.39 10.17
CA ASP A 223 2.92 27.47 11.16
C ASP A 223 1.48 27.98 11.25
N GLY A 224 0.75 28.00 10.13
CA GLY A 224 -0.68 28.31 10.09
C GLY A 224 -1.56 27.23 10.73
N LEU A 225 -1.05 26.00 10.81
CA LEU A 225 -1.73 24.85 11.44
C LEU A 225 -1.36 24.68 12.93
N GLY A 226 -0.98 25.75 13.62
CA GLY A 226 -0.62 25.72 15.04
C GLY A 226 -1.73 25.18 15.96
N PHE A 227 -3.00 25.21 15.55
CA PHE A 227 -4.09 24.59 16.29
C PHE A 227 -3.97 23.05 16.35
N LEU A 228 -3.38 22.41 15.33
CA LEU A 228 -3.12 20.96 15.32
C LEU A 228 -2.08 20.55 16.37
N ARG A 229 -1.32 21.50 16.91
CA ARG A 229 -0.36 21.26 17.99
C ARG A 229 -1.02 21.01 19.35
N ARG A 230 -2.33 21.20 19.45
CA ARG A 230 -3.12 21.02 20.68
C ARG A 230 -4.33 20.13 20.39
N GLY A 231 -4.55 19.11 21.22
CA GLY A 231 -5.71 18.22 21.11
C GLY A 231 -5.39 16.83 20.56
N TRP A 232 -6.43 16.09 20.19
CA TRP A 232 -6.38 14.67 19.80
C TRP A 232 -6.56 14.47 18.29
N TRP A 233 -5.89 15.30 17.49
CA TRP A 233 -6.07 15.33 16.04
C TRP A 233 -5.53 14.08 15.35
N VAL A 234 -4.48 13.47 15.91
CA VAL A 234 -3.91 12.22 15.38
C VAL A 234 -4.89 11.07 15.60
N GLU A 235 -5.47 10.99 16.79
CA GLU A 235 -6.48 10.00 17.15
C GLU A 235 -7.74 10.20 16.30
N ALA A 236 -8.15 11.45 16.05
CA ALA A 236 -9.22 11.78 15.13
C ALA A 236 -8.89 11.36 13.68
N ALA A 237 -7.65 11.55 13.21
CA ALA A 237 -7.23 11.10 11.89
C ALA A 237 -7.21 9.56 11.79
N ILE A 238 -6.80 8.85 12.85
CA ILE A 238 -6.85 7.39 12.93
C ILE A 238 -8.31 6.91 12.90
N LEU A 239 -9.19 7.53 13.69
CA LEU A 239 -10.62 7.21 13.67
C LEU A 239 -11.24 7.48 12.30
N LEU A 240 -10.88 8.61 11.67
CA LEU A 240 -11.32 8.94 10.31
C LEU A 240 -10.84 7.89 9.30
N THR A 241 -9.63 7.35 9.45
CA THR A 241 -9.14 6.21 8.63
C THR A 241 -10.12 5.05 8.69
N LEU A 242 -10.51 4.65 9.90
CA LEU A 242 -11.41 3.53 10.14
C LEU A 242 -12.81 3.81 9.59
N ILE A 243 -13.34 5.02 9.79
CA ILE A 243 -14.63 5.44 9.24
C ILE A 243 -14.61 5.36 7.71
N VAL A 244 -13.57 5.90 7.08
CA VAL A 244 -13.44 5.88 5.61
C VAL A 244 -13.43 4.45 5.07
N PHE A 245 -12.75 3.54 5.76
CA PHE A 245 -12.69 2.13 5.33
C PHE A 245 -13.96 1.33 5.63
N ALA A 246 -14.74 1.73 6.64
CA ALA A 246 -15.98 1.05 7.02
C ALA A 246 -17.17 1.36 6.11
N ILE A 247 -17.18 2.52 5.44
CA ILE A 247 -18.30 2.94 4.59
C ILE A 247 -18.28 2.18 3.25
N ALA A 248 -19.44 1.70 2.82
CA ALA A 248 -19.67 1.08 1.51
C ALA A 248 -20.59 1.98 0.67
N PRO A 249 -20.06 2.82 -0.24
CA PRO A 249 -20.90 3.67 -1.08
C PRO A 249 -21.77 2.83 -2.03
N ALA A 250 -23.05 3.21 -2.17
CA ALA A 250 -23.97 2.57 -3.10
C ALA A 250 -23.79 3.09 -4.54
N GLY A 251 -23.81 2.16 -5.50
CA GLY A 251 -23.72 2.46 -6.94
C GLY A 251 -22.32 2.85 -7.41
N ALA A 252 -22.03 2.60 -8.70
CA ALA A 252 -20.70 2.85 -9.28
C ALA A 252 -20.27 4.32 -9.23
N ALA A 253 -21.20 5.25 -9.54
CA ALA A 253 -20.91 6.68 -9.49
C ALA A 253 -20.61 7.17 -8.06
N GLY A 254 -21.39 6.70 -7.08
CA GLY A 254 -21.17 6.99 -5.66
C GLY A 254 -19.84 6.42 -5.16
N ARG A 255 -19.48 5.21 -5.59
CA ARG A 255 -18.20 4.56 -5.29
C ARG A 255 -17.01 5.35 -5.83
N VAL A 256 -17.03 5.71 -7.11
CA VAL A 256 -15.95 6.50 -7.74
C VAL A 256 -15.79 7.86 -7.06
N ALA A 257 -16.90 8.58 -6.82
CA ALA A 257 -16.85 9.87 -6.15
C ALA A 257 -16.27 9.77 -4.73
N TYR A 258 -16.68 8.75 -3.98
CA TYR A 258 -16.19 8.49 -2.63
C TYR A 258 -14.70 8.17 -2.59
N ASP A 259 -14.25 7.28 -3.47
CA ASP A 259 -12.84 6.88 -3.56
C ASP A 259 -11.95 8.07 -3.93
N LEU A 260 -12.35 8.86 -4.95
CA LEU A 260 -11.62 10.04 -5.38
C LEU A 260 -11.57 11.10 -4.28
N ALA A 261 -12.68 11.36 -3.58
CA ALA A 261 -12.71 12.29 -2.45
C ALA A 261 -11.81 11.82 -1.31
N SER A 262 -11.80 10.51 -1.03
CA SER A 262 -10.96 9.92 0.00
C SER A 262 -9.48 10.13 -0.28
N ILE A 263 -9.03 9.83 -1.51
CA ILE A 263 -7.61 9.94 -1.86
C ILE A 263 -7.18 11.39 -2.10
N ALA A 264 -8.01 12.22 -2.73
CA ALA A 264 -7.64 13.59 -3.11
C ALA A 264 -7.78 14.61 -1.97
N VAL A 265 -8.64 14.33 -0.97
CA VAL A 265 -8.93 15.27 0.11
C VAL A 265 -8.64 14.65 1.47
N VAL A 266 -9.28 13.53 1.80
CA VAL A 266 -9.26 12.98 3.17
C VAL A 266 -7.86 12.50 3.56
N PHE A 267 -7.20 11.69 2.74
CA PHE A 267 -5.86 11.17 3.02
C PHE A 267 -4.80 12.28 3.14
N PRO A 268 -4.73 13.29 2.25
CA PRO A 268 -3.85 14.45 2.42
C PRO A 268 -4.06 15.16 3.75
N LEU A 269 -5.30 15.40 4.17
CA LEU A 269 -5.60 16.04 5.45
C LEU A 269 -5.10 15.20 6.63
N MET A 270 -5.28 13.88 6.57
CA MET A 270 -4.80 12.96 7.61
C MET A 270 -3.27 12.93 7.69
N VAL A 271 -2.58 12.91 6.54
CA VAL A 271 -1.12 12.94 6.49
C VAL A 271 -0.58 14.27 7.00
N VAL A 272 -1.15 15.40 6.58
CA VAL A 272 -0.76 16.73 7.11
C VAL A 272 -0.98 16.79 8.61
N THR A 273 -2.12 16.28 9.09
CA THR A 273 -2.42 16.23 10.53
C THR A 273 -1.41 15.39 11.29
N GLY A 274 -1.11 14.17 10.82
CA GLY A 274 -0.13 13.29 11.45
C GLY A 274 1.30 13.85 11.39
N ALA A 275 1.65 14.60 10.35
CA ALA A 275 2.96 15.22 10.22
C ALA A 275 3.18 16.43 11.15
N VAL A 276 2.14 17.25 11.37
CA VAL A 276 2.23 18.50 12.14
C VAL A 276 1.88 18.33 13.62
N ALA A 277 0.92 17.47 13.94
CA ALA A 277 0.50 17.28 15.32
C ALA A 277 1.59 16.59 16.16
N PRO A 278 1.77 16.97 17.43
CA PRO A 278 2.71 16.30 18.32
C PRO A 278 2.25 14.88 18.63
N THR A 279 3.20 13.95 18.72
CA THR A 279 2.90 12.61 19.22
C THR A 279 2.73 12.63 20.73
N ALA A 280 1.61 12.10 21.23
CA ALA A 280 1.41 11.92 22.66
C ALA A 280 2.50 10.99 23.24
N PRO A 281 3.25 11.38 24.29
CA PRO A 281 4.36 10.58 24.81
C PRO A 281 3.98 9.15 25.22
N ARG A 282 2.76 8.97 25.74
CA ARG A 282 2.23 7.65 26.16
C ARG A 282 1.99 6.70 24.98
N LEU A 283 1.70 7.24 23.79
CA LEU A 283 1.37 6.47 22.59
C LEU A 283 2.59 6.29 21.66
N ALA A 284 3.66 7.05 21.87
CA ALA A 284 4.86 7.05 21.02
C ALA A 284 5.43 5.64 20.76
N SER A 285 5.54 4.81 21.81
CA SER A 285 6.04 3.44 21.68
C SER A 285 5.11 2.56 20.84
N PHE A 286 3.80 2.67 21.09
CA PHE A 286 2.77 1.92 20.37
C PHE A 286 2.69 2.32 18.89
N TYR A 287 2.72 3.63 18.62
CA TYR A 287 2.74 4.18 17.26
C TYR A 287 3.98 3.74 16.47
N GLY A 288 5.14 3.74 17.12
CA GLY A 288 6.36 3.20 16.52
C GLY A 288 6.26 1.69 16.25
N TRP A 289 5.62 0.92 17.15
CA TRP A 289 5.38 -0.51 16.95
C TRP A 289 4.44 -0.76 15.75
N LEU A 290 3.33 -0.02 15.65
CA LEU A 290 2.42 -0.06 14.50
C LEU A 290 3.15 0.19 13.18
N GLY A 291 4.02 1.20 13.15
CA GLY A 291 4.87 1.48 11.99
C GLY A 291 5.78 0.32 11.60
N ARG A 292 6.47 -0.28 12.57
CA ARG A 292 7.40 -1.40 12.31
C ARG A 292 6.70 -2.64 11.79
N VAL A 293 5.50 -2.94 12.30
CA VAL A 293 4.73 -4.14 11.91
C VAL A 293 3.97 -3.93 10.60
N SER A 294 3.64 -2.68 10.24
CA SER A 294 2.81 -2.38 9.06
C SER A 294 3.29 -3.04 7.76
N TYR A 295 4.59 -2.94 7.44
CA TYR A 295 5.14 -3.49 6.22
C TYR A 295 5.19 -5.04 6.21
N PRO A 296 5.77 -5.71 7.23
CA PRO A 296 5.68 -7.16 7.35
C PRO A 296 4.24 -7.69 7.27
N LEU A 297 3.30 -7.05 7.99
CA LEU A 297 1.89 -7.45 7.97
C LEU A 297 1.31 -7.34 6.56
N TYR A 298 1.53 -6.20 5.90
CA TYR A 298 1.01 -5.95 4.57
C TYR A 298 1.55 -6.93 3.52
N ILE A 299 2.81 -7.33 3.56
CA ILE A 299 3.35 -8.20 2.49
C ILE A 299 3.13 -9.69 2.73
N ILE A 300 2.92 -10.11 3.99
CA ILE A 300 2.77 -11.51 4.37
C ILE A 300 1.30 -11.95 4.45
N HIS A 301 0.35 -11.02 4.66
CA HIS A 301 -1.04 -11.42 4.89
C HIS A 301 -1.70 -12.18 3.72
N THR A 302 -1.41 -11.86 2.46
CA THR A 302 -2.00 -12.57 1.31
C THR A 302 -1.48 -14.01 1.16
N PRO A 303 -0.16 -14.29 1.19
CA PRO A 303 0.34 -15.67 1.26
C PRO A 303 -0.21 -16.45 2.45
N MET A 304 -0.35 -15.79 3.62
CA MET A 304 -0.94 -16.45 4.78
C MET A 304 -2.41 -16.78 4.60
N LEU A 305 -3.18 -15.86 4.03
CA LEU A 305 -4.57 -16.11 3.67
C LEU A 305 -4.70 -17.30 2.72
N MET A 306 -3.84 -17.39 1.70
CA MET A 306 -3.81 -18.52 0.77
C MET A 306 -3.56 -19.85 1.49
N ILE A 307 -2.60 -19.89 2.41
CA ILE A 307 -2.29 -21.07 3.22
C ILE A 307 -3.48 -21.46 4.10
N ILE A 308 -4.07 -20.51 4.82
CA ILE A 308 -5.22 -20.74 5.72
C ILE A 308 -6.43 -21.25 4.93
N ALA A 309 -6.77 -20.59 3.83
CA ALA A 309 -7.89 -20.95 2.97
C ALA A 309 -7.70 -22.36 2.35
N GLY A 310 -6.50 -22.67 1.86
CA GLY A 310 -6.19 -23.98 1.30
C GLY A 310 -6.17 -25.09 2.34
N ALA A 311 -5.70 -24.82 3.56
CA ALA A 311 -5.74 -25.79 4.65
C ALA A 311 -7.18 -26.14 5.04
N GLY A 312 -8.08 -25.15 5.13
CA GLY A 312 -9.51 -25.38 5.35
C GLY A 312 -10.11 -26.28 4.27
N LYS A 313 -9.85 -25.96 3.00
CA LYS A 313 -10.31 -26.75 1.85
C LYS A 313 -9.79 -28.19 1.86
N ALA A 314 -8.50 -28.39 2.15
CA ALA A 314 -7.88 -29.72 2.21
C ALA A 314 -8.46 -30.59 3.35
N ALA A 315 -8.82 -29.96 4.48
CA ALA A 315 -9.42 -30.66 5.61
C ALA A 315 -10.89 -31.05 5.39
N SER A 316 -11.50 -30.71 4.24
CA SER A 316 -12.96 -30.79 4.02
C SER A 316 -13.78 -30.09 5.12
N VAL A 317 -13.12 -29.24 5.90
CA VAL A 317 -13.77 -28.23 6.72
C VAL A 317 -14.13 -27.17 5.71
N ASP A 318 -15.27 -27.37 5.06
CA ASP A 318 -15.84 -26.33 4.26
C ASP A 318 -16.14 -25.16 5.20
N PRO A 319 -15.42 -24.02 5.14
CA PRO A 319 -15.80 -22.86 5.92
C PRO A 319 -17.22 -22.38 5.55
N PHE A 320 -17.82 -22.91 4.48
CA PHE A 320 -19.17 -22.62 4.00
C PHE A 320 -20.24 -23.66 4.42
N ALA A 321 -19.91 -24.77 5.10
CA ALA A 321 -20.89 -25.81 5.43
C ALA A 321 -21.89 -25.45 6.56
N HIS A 322 -21.71 -24.31 7.23
CA HIS A 322 -22.51 -23.93 8.41
C HIS A 322 -23.13 -22.53 8.36
N HIS A 323 -23.20 -21.89 7.19
CA HIS A 323 -23.88 -20.60 7.06
C HIS A 323 -25.18 -20.77 6.25
N PRO A 324 -26.37 -20.55 6.86
CA PRO A 324 -27.66 -20.67 6.20
C PRO A 324 -27.90 -19.61 5.13
#